data_AF-A0A4Q5PS57-F1
#
_entry.id   AF-A0A4Q5PS57-F1
#
_cell.length_a   1.000
_cell.length_b   1.000
_cell.length_c   1.000
_cell.angle_alpha   90.00
_cell.angle_beta   90.00
_cell.angle_gamma   90.00
#
_symmetry.space_group_name_H-M   'P 1'
#
loop_
_entity.id
_entity.type
_entity.pdbx_description
1 polymer ?
#
loop_
_entity_poly.entity_id
_entity_poly.type
_entity_poly.pdbx_seq_one_letter_code
_entity_poly.pdbx_strand_id
1 'polypeptide(L)' 'MQGWLFSAMALLAAPAWAAHAYAQFGDIKYPPGFTHFDYVNPAAPKGGEIRMVPPTRPTNFDKFNPFTLKGTAPYGLGG' A
#
# COMPACT_ATOMS: atom_id res chain seq x y z
N MET A 1 -16.92 34.28 -18.28
CA MET A 1 -15.73 34.82 -17.57
C MET A 1 -15.00 33.77 -16.73
N GLN A 2 -15.68 32.73 -16.20
CA GLN A 2 -15.05 31.68 -15.38
C GLN A 2 -14.03 30.77 -16.12
N GLY A 3 -14.28 30.45 -17.39
CA GLY A 3 -13.42 29.51 -18.15
C GLY A 3 -11.99 30.01 -18.41
N TRP A 4 -11.80 31.33 -18.52
CA TRP A 4 -10.48 31.92 -18.75
C TRP A 4 -9.59 31.84 -17.51
N LEU A 5 -10.17 31.90 -16.32
CA LEU A 5 -9.43 31.80 -15.06
C LEU A 5 -8.85 30.38 -14.87
N PHE A 6 -9.62 29.35 -15.21
CA PHE A 6 -9.16 27.96 -15.14
C PHE A 6 -8.04 27.65 -16.15
N SER A 7 -8.14 28.16 -17.38
CA SER A 7 -7.08 28.00 -18.38
C SER A 7 -5.78 28.72 -17.98
N ALA A 8 -5.88 29.90 -17.36
CA ALA A 8 -4.71 30.62 -16.85
C ALA A 8 -4.01 29.88 -15.69
N MET A 9 -4.77 29.24 -14.79
CA MET A 9 -4.20 28.44 -13.70
C MET A 9 -3.50 27.16 -14.18
N ALA A 10 -4.00 26.51 -15.22
CA ALA A 10 -3.35 25.35 -15.82
C ALA A 10 -1.99 25.69 -16.46
N LEU A 11 -1.84 26.90 -17.02
CA LEU A 11 -0.57 27.40 -17.58
C LEU A 11 0.46 27.81 -16.51
N LEU A 12 0.01 28.02 -15.27
CA LEU A 12 0.85 28.39 -14.11
C LEU A 12 1.21 27.19 -13.22
N ALA A 13 0.80 25.98 -13.59
CA ALA A 13 1.10 24.77 -12.83
C ALA A 13 2.61 24.48 -12.89
N ALA A 14 3.29 24.65 -11.76
CA ALA A 14 4.70 24.29 -11.62
C ALA A 14 4.89 22.77 -11.78
N PRO A 15 6.00 22.31 -12.36
CA PRO A 15 6.31 20.89 -12.41
C PRO A 15 6.42 20.35 -10.98
N ALA A 16 5.65 19.30 -10.67
CA ALA A 16 5.78 18.58 -9.41
C ALA A 16 6.80 17.45 -9.59
N TRP A 17 7.78 17.37 -8.69
CA TRP A 17 8.68 16.23 -8.62
C TRP A 17 8.04 15.10 -7.81
N ALA A 18 7.72 14.01 -8.50
CA ALA A 18 7.44 12.73 -7.87
C ALA A 18 8.75 11.92 -7.84
N ALA A 19 9.21 11.55 -6.65
CA ALA A 19 10.27 10.57 -6.48
C ALA A 19 9.67 9.15 -6.53
N HIS A 20 10.48 8.14 -6.83
CA HIS A 20 10.01 6.75 -6.93
C HIS A 20 9.69 6.11 -5.56
N ALA A 21 10.18 6.71 -4.47
CA ALA A 21 10.04 6.18 -3.13
C ALA A 21 10.10 7.29 -2.07
N TYR A 22 9.61 6.95 -0.87
CA TYR A 22 9.70 7.77 0.32
C TYR A 22 10.28 6.94 1.47
N ALA A 23 11.22 7.52 2.22
CA ALA A 23 11.69 6.99 3.48
C ALA A 23 11.48 8.07 4.55
N GLN A 24 10.87 7.68 5.68
CA GLN A 24 10.69 8.60 6.80
C GLN A 24 12.04 9.03 7.38
N PHE A 25 13.03 8.13 7.36
CA PHE A 25 14.39 8.36 7.82
C PHE A 25 15.39 7.62 6.93
N GLY A 26 16.60 8.15 6.81
CA GLY A 26 17.67 7.54 6.03
C GLY A 26 17.45 7.58 4.52
N ASP A 27 18.30 6.85 3.80
CA ASP A 27 18.26 6.79 2.34
C ASP A 27 17.26 5.75 1.82
N ILE A 28 16.81 5.95 0.58
CA ILE A 28 15.97 4.98 -0.11
C ILE A 28 16.79 3.73 -0.42
N LYS A 29 16.38 2.59 0.17
CA LYS A 29 17.06 1.30 -0.02
C LYS A 29 16.98 0.77 -1.47
N TYR A 30 15.84 0.92 -2.13
CA TYR A 30 15.61 0.34 -3.45
C TYR A 30 15.63 1.42 -4.54
N PRO A 31 16.48 1.31 -5.58
CA PRO A 31 16.56 2.32 -6.63
C PRO A 31 15.31 2.34 -7.53
N PRO A 32 15.15 3.38 -8.36
CA PRO A 32 14.10 3.41 -9.38
C PRO A 32 14.17 2.16 -10.26
N GLY A 33 13.03 1.54 -10.53
CA GLY A 33 12.94 0.37 -11.41
C GLY A 33 13.37 -0.96 -10.78
N PHE A 34 13.56 -1.04 -9.46
CA PHE A 34 13.75 -2.33 -8.80
C PHE A 34 12.58 -3.28 -9.09
N THR A 35 12.86 -4.57 -9.25
CA THR A 35 11.85 -5.56 -9.67
C THR A 35 11.24 -6.33 -8.50
N HIS A 36 12.03 -6.59 -7.46
CA HIS A 36 11.63 -7.38 -6.28
C HIS A 36 12.42 -6.91 -5.05
N PHE A 37 11.85 -7.07 -3.86
CA PHE A 37 12.57 -6.84 -2.61
C PHE A 37 13.58 -7.96 -2.34
N ASP A 38 14.67 -7.65 -1.65
CA ASP A 38 15.77 -8.59 -1.36
C ASP A 38 15.32 -9.87 -0.63
N TYR A 39 14.22 -9.79 0.12
CA TYR A 39 13.67 -10.92 0.88
C TYR A 39 12.68 -11.77 0.07
N VAL A 40 12.39 -11.39 -1.18
CA VAL A 40 11.51 -12.14 -2.08
C VAL A 40 12.36 -13.10 -2.90
N ASN A 41 11.94 -14.37 -2.97
CA ASN A 41 12.44 -15.30 -3.98
C ASN A 41 11.63 -15.12 -5.29
N PRO A 42 12.19 -14.54 -6.37
CA PRO A 42 11.45 -14.32 -7.61
C PRO A 42 11.04 -15.64 -8.30
N ALA A 43 11.79 -16.71 -8.06
CA ALA A 43 11.53 -18.05 -8.57
C ALA A 43 10.66 -18.90 -7.62
N ALA A 44 9.95 -18.28 -6.68
CA ALA A 44 9.08 -19.00 -5.76
C ALA A 44 8.03 -19.83 -6.54
N PRO A 45 7.92 -21.14 -6.27
CA PRO A 45 6.93 -21.99 -6.92
C PRO A 45 5.53 -21.46 -6.63
N LYS A 46 4.66 -21.51 -7.65
CA LYS A 46 3.27 -21.05 -7.53
C LYS A 46 2.38 -22.25 -7.21
N GLY A 47 1.41 -22.04 -6.31
CA GLY A 47 0.47 -23.07 -5.86
C GLY A 47 0.76 -23.59 -4.46
N GLY A 48 0.04 -24.66 -4.08
CA GLY A 48 0.05 -25.22 -2.72
C GLY A 48 -1.06 -24.68 -1.84
N GLU A 49 -1.10 -25.15 -0.59
CA GLU A 49 -2.07 -24.73 0.42
C GLU A 49 -1.34 -24.23 1.67
N ILE A 50 -1.73 -23.05 2.17
CA ILE A 50 -1.26 -22.50 3.44
C ILE A 50 -2.40 -22.57 4.45
N ARG A 51 -2.23 -23.34 5.53
CA ARG A 51 -3.15 -23.39 6.67
C ARG A 51 -2.54 -22.67 7.85
N MET A 52 -3.21 -21.61 8.32
CA MET A 52 -2.75 -20.79 9.44
C MET A 52 -3.79 -20.78 10.55
N VAL A 53 -3.30 -20.64 11.78
CA VAL A 53 -4.11 -20.30 12.95
C VAL A 53 -3.86 -18.82 13.27
N PRO A 54 -4.89 -18.04 13.65
CA PRO A 54 -4.69 -16.65 14.04
C PRO A 54 -3.62 -16.54 15.14
N PRO A 55 -2.59 -15.68 14.98
CA PRO A 55 -1.55 -15.47 15.99
C PRO A 55 -2.00 -14.54 17.13
N THR A 56 -3.29 -14.21 17.21
CA THR A 56 -3.90 -13.31 18.19
C THR A 56 -4.87 -14.08 19.09
N ARG A 57 -5.22 -13.49 20.24
CA ARG A 57 -6.18 -14.09 21.19
C ARG A 57 -7.59 -14.32 20.61
N PRO A 58 -8.15 -13.41 19.77
CA PRO A 58 -9.42 -13.67 19.10
C PRO A 58 -9.26 -14.73 18.02
N THR A 59 -9.91 -15.88 18.21
CA THR A 59 -9.92 -16.96 17.22
C THR A 59 -11.11 -16.89 16.26
N ASN A 60 -12.07 -16.01 16.56
CA ASN A 60 -13.33 -15.84 15.82
C ASN A 60 -13.43 -14.42 15.26
N PHE A 61 -14.24 -14.26 14.23
CA PHE A 61 -14.57 -12.97 13.62
C PHE A 61 -16.08 -12.86 13.39
N ASP A 62 -16.58 -11.62 13.37
CA ASP A 62 -18.01 -11.33 13.20
C ASP A 62 -18.31 -10.42 12.00
N LYS A 63 -17.26 -9.93 11.32
CA LYS A 63 -17.37 -9.07 10.14
C LYS A 63 -16.16 -9.21 9.22
N PHE A 64 -16.26 -8.71 8.00
CA PHE A 64 -15.16 -8.70 7.01
C PHE A 64 -14.59 -7.30 6.70
N ASN A 65 -15.12 -6.23 7.30
CA ASN A 65 -14.61 -4.87 7.11
C ASN A 65 -13.66 -4.49 8.26
N PRO A 66 -12.34 -4.37 8.02
CA PRO A 66 -11.36 -4.04 9.05
C PRO A 66 -11.33 -2.54 9.43
N PHE A 67 -12.01 -1.67 8.69
CA PHE A 67 -11.90 -0.21 8.84
C PHE A 67 -12.98 0.43 9.72
N THR A 68 -13.88 -0.38 10.30
CA THR A 68 -14.93 0.10 11.22
C THR A 68 -14.59 -0.20 12.67
N LEU A 69 -15.04 0.66 13.58
CA LEU A 69 -14.68 0.58 15.00
C LEU A 69 -15.27 -0.62 15.74
N LYS A 70 -16.46 -1.09 15.36
CA LYS A 70 -17.20 -2.14 16.09
C LYS A 70 -17.02 -3.50 15.41
N GLY A 71 -16.86 -4.55 16.22
CA GLY A 71 -16.73 -5.94 15.75
C GLY A 71 -15.28 -6.33 15.46
N THR A 72 -15.06 -7.62 15.22
CA THR A 72 -13.74 -8.24 15.03
C THR A 72 -13.61 -8.75 13.61
N ALA A 73 -12.67 -8.19 12.84
CA ALA A 73 -12.32 -8.69 11.51
C ALA A 73 -11.29 -9.83 11.59
N PRO A 74 -11.26 -10.75 10.61
CA PRO A 74 -10.22 -11.77 10.50
C PRO A 74 -8.79 -11.19 10.53
N TYR A 75 -7.87 -11.95 11.14
CA TYR A 75 -6.45 -11.64 11.09
C TYR A 75 -5.93 -11.66 9.64
N GLY A 76 -5.09 -10.69 9.28
CA GLY A 76 -4.53 -10.56 7.93
C GLY A 76 -5.35 -9.73 6.94
N LEU A 77 -6.54 -9.24 7.32
CA LEU A 77 -7.33 -8.32 6.49
C LEU A 77 -7.08 -6.83 6.78
N GLY A 78 -6.50 -6.48 7.92
CA GLY A 78 -6.06 -5.12 8.23
C GLY A 78 -4.64 -4.89 7.70
N GLY A 79 -4.43 -3.74 7.06
CA GLY A 79 -3.11 -3.29 6.58
C GLY A 79 -2.12 -3.00 7.71
#